data_AF-A0A844NWB5-F1
#
_entry.id   AF-A0A844NWB5-F1
#
_cell.length_a   1.000
_cell.length_b   1.000
_cell.length_c   1.000
_cell.angle_alpha   90.00
_cell.angle_beta   90.00
_cell.angle_gamma   90.00
#
_symmetry.space_group_name_H-M   'P 1'
#
loop_
_entity.id
_entity.type
_entity.pdbx_description
1 polymer ?
#
loop_
_entity_poly.entity_id
_entity_poly.type
_entity_poly.pdbx_seq_one_letter_code
_entity_poly.pdbx_strand_id
1 'polypeptide(L)'
;MEKPDIGSRGPDVSILSYHGNKFVSGLFWRPLSSQRQYMKEARKLGKEEHLDIVAIRHSPTVIQAGFVSKSQGAVKGMYSLASALSGQF
;
A
#
# COMPACT_ATOMS: atom_id res chain seq x y z
N MET A 1 -31.27 -15.49 -3.61
CA MET A 1 -30.41 -14.44 -4.22
C MET A 1 -29.15 -14.39 -3.37
N GLU A 2 -28.16 -15.23 -3.69
CA GLU A 2 -26.90 -15.30 -2.97
C GLU A 2 -26.16 -13.96 -3.10
N LYS A 3 -25.79 -13.38 -1.96
CA LYS A 3 -24.80 -12.29 -1.92
C LYS A 3 -23.47 -12.86 -2.43
N PRO A 4 -22.74 -12.16 -3.30
CA PRO A 4 -21.41 -12.60 -3.70
C PRO A 4 -20.56 -12.73 -2.44
N ASP A 5 -20.08 -13.95 -2.19
CA ASP A 5 -19.05 -14.25 -1.20
C ASP A 5 -17.75 -13.65 -1.71
N ILE A 6 -17.53 -12.37 -1.43
CA ILE A 6 -16.22 -11.72 -1.59
C ILE A 6 -15.39 -12.25 -0.43
N GLY A 7 -14.96 -13.50 -0.58
CA GLY A 7 -14.20 -14.23 0.40
C GLY A 7 -13.02 -13.41 0.88
N SER A 8 -12.73 -13.58 2.16
CA SER A 8 -11.65 -13.14 3.05
C SER A 8 -10.20 -13.10 2.49
N ARG A 9 -9.98 -12.77 1.22
CA ARG A 9 -8.67 -12.45 0.66
C ARG A 9 -8.62 -10.94 0.45
N GLY A 10 -7.74 -10.27 1.18
CA GLY A 10 -7.27 -8.96 0.76
C GLY A 10 -6.79 -9.01 -0.71
N PRO A 11 -6.68 -7.87 -1.39
CA PRO A 11 -6.25 -7.82 -2.79
C PRO A 11 -5.04 -8.75 -3.04
N ASP A 12 -5.10 -9.56 -4.10
CA ASP A 12 -3.99 -10.44 -4.46
C ASP A 12 -2.77 -9.58 -4.79
N VAL A 13 -1.82 -9.57 -3.85
CA VAL A 13 -0.59 -8.81 -3.99
C VAL A 13 0.31 -9.51 -4.99
N SER A 14 0.71 -8.79 -6.03
CA SER A 14 1.62 -9.28 -7.06
C SER A 14 2.85 -8.40 -7.15
N ILE A 15 4.02 -9.05 -7.24
CA ILE A 15 5.33 -8.41 -7.33
C ILE A 15 5.87 -8.56 -8.75
N LEU A 16 5.97 -7.45 -9.47
CA LEU A 16 6.55 -7.38 -10.81
C LEU A 16 8.03 -6.97 -10.70
N SER A 17 8.90 -7.52 -11.54
CA SER A 17 10.28 -7.04 -11.68
C SER A 17 10.47 -6.42 -13.06
N TYR A 18 10.97 -5.18 -13.10
CA TYR A 18 11.22 -4.44 -14.35
C TYR A 18 12.48 -3.59 -14.22
N HIS A 19 13.45 -3.77 -15.13
CA HIS A 19 14.75 -3.08 -15.13
C HIS A 19 15.48 -3.07 -13.77
N GLY A 20 15.48 -4.21 -13.08
CA GLY A 20 16.14 -4.35 -11.76
C GLY A 20 15.33 -3.79 -10.58
N ASN A 21 14.22 -3.11 -10.84
CA ASN A 21 13.31 -2.62 -9.81
C ASN A 21 12.17 -3.61 -9.56
N LYS A 22 11.75 -3.74 -8.30
CA LYS A 22 10.59 -4.54 -7.89
C LYS A 22 9.42 -3.64 -7.59
N PHE A 23 8.28 -3.91 -8.20
CA PHE A 23 7.03 -3.17 -8.06
C PHE A 23 5.96 -4.04 -7.42
N VAL A 24 5.27 -3.51 -6.42
CA VAL A 24 4.17 -4.17 -5.73
C VAL A 24 2.85 -3.59 -6.22
N SER A 25 1.93 -4.48 -6.59
CA SER A 25 0.55 -4.16 -6.93
C SER A 25 -0.41 -4.80 -5.92
N GLY A 26 -1.68 -4.38 -5.92
CA GLY A 26 -2.66 -4.87 -4.94
C GLY A 26 -2.48 -4.28 -3.54
N LEU A 27 -1.92 -3.06 -3.42
CA LEU A 27 -1.77 -2.41 -2.13
C LEU A 27 -3.13 -2.07 -1.51
N PHE A 28 -3.23 -2.23 -0.19
CA PHE A 28 -4.36 -1.75 0.58
C PHE A 28 -4.19 -0.25 0.88
N TRP A 29 -5.06 0.58 0.32
CA TRP A 29 -4.99 2.03 0.48
C TRP A 29 -5.85 2.52 1.63
N ARG A 30 -5.26 3.29 2.54
CA ARG A 30 -5.95 3.89 3.68
C ARG A 30 -5.68 5.40 3.73
N PRO A 31 -6.72 6.23 3.91
CA PRO A 31 -6.52 7.66 4.18
C PRO A 31 -5.87 7.83 5.56
N LEU A 32 -4.99 8.82 5.66
CA LEU A 32 -4.35 9.24 6.90
C LEU A 32 -5.04 10.50 7.40
N SER A 33 -5.22 10.56 8.72
CA SER A 33 -5.97 11.60 9.41
C SER A 33 -5.13 12.88 9.58
N SER A 34 -3.81 12.74 9.74
CA SER A 34 -2.91 13.86 9.98
C SER A 34 -2.10 14.22 8.74
N GLN A 35 -2.30 15.41 8.20
CA GLN A 35 -1.47 15.93 7.11
C GLN A 35 -0.03 16.24 7.53
N ARG A 36 0.22 16.59 8.80
CA ARG A 36 1.55 16.95 9.31
C ARG A 36 2.33 15.76 9.87
N GLN A 37 1.64 14.77 10.44
CA GLN A 37 2.26 13.60 11.07
C GLN A 37 1.95 12.29 10.34
N TYR A 38 1.59 12.36 9.06
CA TYR A 38 1.18 11.22 8.23
C TYR A 38 2.17 10.04 8.29
N MET A 39 3.49 10.30 8.26
CA MET A 39 4.49 9.24 8.37
C MET A 39 4.45 8.50 9.71
N LYS A 40 4.20 9.21 10.81
CA LYS A 40 4.10 8.61 12.15
C LYS A 40 2.82 7.78 12.27
N GLU A 41 1.72 8.29 11.74
CA GLU A 41 0.43 7.59 11.67
C GLU A 41 0.52 6.32 10.82
N ALA A 42 1.06 6.42 9.61
CA ALA A 42 1.23 5.27 8.72
C ALA A 42 2.11 4.19 9.35
N ARG A 43 3.20 4.56 10.02
CA ARG A 43 4.09 3.59 10.72
C ARG A 43 3.39 2.92 11.89
N LYS A 44 2.59 3.68 12.64
CA LYS A 44 1.79 3.13 13.76
C LYS A 44 0.79 2.10 13.24
N LEU A 45 0.02 2.46 12.21
CA LEU A 45 -0.95 1.56 11.56
C LEU A 45 -0.28 0.32 10.98
N GLY A 46 0.84 0.47 10.28
CA GLY A 46 1.60 -0.66 9.74
C GLY A 46 2.09 -1.60 10.85
N LYS A 47 2.54 -1.05 11.98
CA LYS A 47 2.99 -1.88 13.12
C LYS A 47 1.83 -2.60 13.80
N GLU A 48 0.69 -1.94 14.00
CA GLU A 48 -0.50 -2.51 14.64
C GLU A 48 -1.11 -3.64 13.78
N GLU A 49 -1.18 -3.43 12.46
CA GLU A 49 -1.82 -4.36 11.51
C GLU A 49 -0.82 -5.35 10.86
N HIS A 50 0.45 -5.34 11.27
CA HIS A 50 1.52 -6.17 10.69
C HIS A 50 1.72 -5.95 9.17
N LEU A 51 1.54 -4.71 8.72
CA LEU A 51 1.70 -4.27 7.34
C LEU A 51 2.99 -3.45 7.17
N ASP A 52 3.57 -3.50 5.98
CA ASP A 52 4.61 -2.56 5.55
C ASP A 52 4.02 -1.46 4.66
N ILE A 53 4.60 -0.26 4.76
CA ILE A 53 4.23 0.89 3.93
C ILE A 53 5.07 0.85 2.66
N VAL A 54 4.41 0.83 1.50
CA VAL A 54 5.07 0.79 0.19
C VAL A 54 4.91 2.10 -0.56
N ALA A 55 3.90 2.90 -0.22
CA ALA A 55 3.67 4.20 -0.82
C ALA A 55 2.99 5.18 0.12
N ILE A 56 3.30 6.46 -0.09
CA ILE A 56 2.50 7.59 0.37
C ILE A 56 2.04 8.35 -0.87
N ARG A 57 0.74 8.62 -0.96
CA ARG A 57 0.13 9.41 -2.01
C ARG A 57 -0.33 10.74 -1.43
N HIS A 58 0.18 11.83 -1.98
CA HIS A 58 -0.30 13.17 -1.65
C HIS A 58 -1.37 13.58 -2.66
N SER A 59 -2.58 13.85 -2.16
CA SER A 59 -3.60 14.57 -2.91
C SER A 59 -3.87 15.92 -2.22
N PRO A 60 -4.44 16.91 -2.92
CA PRO A 60 -4.68 18.24 -2.36
C PRO A 60 -5.54 18.23 -1.09
N THR A 61 -6.37 17.20 -0.89
CA THR A 61 -7.33 17.10 0.21
C THR A 61 -7.01 16.00 1.21
N VAL A 62 -6.38 14.89 0.78
CA VAL A 62 -6.10 13.74 1.63
C VAL A 62 -4.72 13.12 1.35
N ILE A 63 -4.03 12.71 2.40
CA ILE A 63 -2.83 11.88 2.27
C ILE A 63 -3.27 10.43 2.45
N GLN A 64 -2.81 9.54 1.57
CA GLN A 64 -3.11 8.11 1.66
C GLN A 64 -1.82 7.31 1.79
N ALA A 65 -1.86 6.22 2.56
CA ALA A 65 -0.80 5.24 2.62
C ALA A 65 -1.24 3.95 1.92
N GLY A 66 -0.35 3.43 1.09
CA GLY A 66 -0.47 2.12 0.46
C GLY A 66 0.29 1.08 1.28
N PHE A 67 -0.44 0.10 1.81
CA PHE A 67 0.06 -0.95 2.68
C PHE A 67 0.08 -2.30 1.99
N VAL A 68 0.96 -3.17 2.47
CA VAL A 68 1.06 -4.56 2.03
C VAL A 68 1.34 -5.46 3.23
N SER A 69 0.86 -6.70 3.23
CA SER A 69 1.23 -7.63 4.28
C SER A 69 2.64 -8.18 4.05
N LYS A 70 3.43 -8.27 5.12
CA LYS A 70 4.78 -8.88 5.07
C LYS A 70 4.75 -10.34 4.61
N SER A 71 3.67 -11.07 4.94
CA SER A 71 3.49 -12.46 4.53
C SER A 71 3.27 -12.62 3.02
N GLN A 72 2.94 -11.52 2.31
CA GLN A 72 2.74 -11.51 0.86
C GLN A 72 4.04 -11.21 0.09
N GLY A 73 5.20 -11.25 0.76
CA GLY A 73 6.52 -11.22 0.13
C GLY A 73 7.04 -9.83 -0.24
N ALA A 74 6.33 -8.76 0.13
CA ALA A 74 6.85 -7.42 -0.04
C ALA A 74 7.96 -7.13 0.97
N VAL A 75 9.08 -6.62 0.48
CA VAL A 75 10.23 -6.25 1.31
C VAL A 75 10.55 -4.76 1.16
N LYS A 76 11.26 -4.22 2.16
CA LYS A 76 11.76 -2.84 2.14
C LYS A 76 12.55 -2.58 0.85
N GLY A 77 12.25 -1.47 0.17
CA GLY A 77 12.90 -1.08 -1.08
C GLY A 77 12.14 -1.47 -2.35
N MET A 78 11.01 -2.18 -2.24
CA MET A 78 10.09 -2.33 -3.36
C MET A 78 9.25 -1.05 -3.55
N TYR A 79 8.90 -0.76 -4.79
CA TYR A 79 8.11 0.41 -5.18
C TYR A 79 6.63 0.06 -5.34
N SER A 80 5.73 1.01 -5.11
CA SER A 80 4.31 0.86 -5.45
C SER A 80 4.11 1.02 -6.96
N LEU A 81 3.49 0.03 -7.61
CA LEU A 81 3.15 0.12 -9.04
C LEU A 81 2.17 1.27 -9.31
N ALA A 82 1.20 1.48 -8.43
CA ALA A 82 0.21 2.56 -8.60
C ALA A 82 0.87 3.95 -8.44
N SER A 83 1.82 4.09 -7.51
CA SER A 83 2.61 5.32 -7.37
C SER A 83 3.45 5.56 -8.61
N ALA A 84 4.09 4.50 -9.12
CA ALA A 84 4.90 4.54 -10.31
C ALA A 84 4.14 5.04 -11.55
N LEU A 85 2.95 4.48 -11.78
CA LEU A 85 2.09 4.86 -12.89
C LEU A 85 1.50 6.26 -12.73
N SER A 86 1.27 6.71 -11.49
CA SER A 86 0.73 8.05 -11.23
C SER A 86 1.75 9.18 -11.38
N GLY A 87 3.02 8.87 -11.68
CA GLY A 87 4.11 9.85 -11.74
C GLY A 87 4.51 10.42 -10.37
N GLN A 88 4.03 9.82 -9.28
CA GLN A 88 4.38 10.19 -7.91
C GLN A 88 5.47 9.23 -7.42
N PHE A 89 6.71 9.51 -7.80
CA PHE A 89 7.91 8.86 -7.28
C PHE A 89 8.67 9.79 -6.35
#